data_AF-A0A2S9Q3A5-F1
#
_entry.id   AF-A0A2S9Q3A5-F1
#
_cell.length_a   1.000
_cell.length_b   1.000
_cell.length_c   1.000
_cell.angle_alpha   90.00
_cell.angle_beta   90.00
_cell.angle_gamma   90.00
#
_symmetry.space_group_name_H-M   'P 1'
#
loop_
_entity.id
_entity.type
_entity.pdbx_description
1 polymer ?
#
loop_
_entity_poly.entity_id
_entity_poly.type
_entity_poly.pdbx_seq_one_letter_code
_entity_poly.pdbx_strand_id
1 'polypeptide(L)'
;MCHPSWGRARLAAQRLDQLARLRRVRDRIEREYARPLDVLALARAVDLPPGQLSRQFTLAYAASPYACLMRRRRKRATALLRRGDRGLDGVRQAVGCPSPRAFDIRLAEPAVGRGGSGDEPAGV
;
A
#
# COMPACT_ATOMS: atom_id res chain seq x y z
N MET A 1 3.80 -13.78 -42.05
CA MET A 1 4.41 -12.44 -41.82
C MET A 1 3.93 -11.91 -40.48
N CYS A 2 4.83 -11.56 -39.56
CA CYS A 2 4.47 -11.02 -38.25
C CYS A 2 4.27 -9.50 -38.36
N HIS A 3 3.03 -9.03 -38.20
CA HIS A 3 2.73 -7.60 -38.30
C HIS A 3 3.15 -6.86 -37.02
N PRO A 4 3.94 -5.77 -37.11
CA PRO A 4 4.44 -5.03 -35.96
C PRO A 4 3.32 -4.38 -35.11
N SER A 5 2.10 -4.23 -35.66
CA SER A 5 0.93 -3.74 -34.92
C SER A 5 0.45 -4.71 -33.82
N TRP A 6 0.68 -6.02 -33.97
CA TRP A 6 0.26 -7.03 -32.99
C TRP A 6 1.13 -7.00 -31.73
N GLY A 7 2.41 -6.63 -31.87
CA GLY A 7 3.31 -6.42 -30.74
C GLY A 7 2.82 -5.30 -29.82
N ARG A 8 2.40 -4.16 -30.40
CA ARG A 8 1.85 -3.03 -29.64
C ARG A 8 0.52 -3.36 -28.97
N ALA A 9 -0.38 -4.05 -29.68
CA ALA A 9 -1.66 -4.48 -29.13
C ALA A 9 -1.49 -5.45 -27.94
N ARG A 10 -0.56 -6.41 -28.05
CA ARG A 10 -0.26 -7.36 -26.97
C ARG A 10 0.34 -6.67 -25.74
N LEU A 11 1.26 -5.72 -25.94
CA LEU A 11 1.83 -4.92 -24.85
C LEU A 11 0.76 -4.07 -24.15
N ALA A 12 -0.17 -3.48 -24.90
CA ALA A 12 -1.29 -2.74 -24.34
C ALA A 12 -2.21 -3.64 -23.51
N ALA A 13 -2.56 -4.82 -24.03
CA ALA A 13 -3.36 -5.81 -23.29
C ALA A 13 -2.66 -6.27 -22.00
N GLN A 14 -1.36 -6.53 -22.04
CA GLN A 14 -0.56 -6.88 -20.87
C GLN A 14 -0.56 -5.75 -19.82
N ARG A 15 -0.42 -4.49 -20.25
CA ARG A 15 -0.49 -3.33 -19.33
C ARG A 15 -1.86 -3.20 -18.69
N LEU A 16 -2.94 -3.41 -19.43
CA LEU A 16 -4.30 -3.37 -18.89
C LEU A 16 -4.55 -4.49 -17.87
N ASP A 17 -4.07 -5.71 -18.13
CA ASP A 17 -4.17 -6.81 -17.16
C ASP A 17 -3.39 -6.49 -15.87
N GLN A 18 -2.17 -5.94 -15.99
CA GLN A 18 -1.39 -5.49 -14.85
C GLN A 18 -2.12 -4.42 -14.03
N LEU A 19 -2.72 -3.42 -14.68
CA LEU A 19 -3.52 -2.40 -13.99
C LEU A 19 -4.76 -3.00 -13.31
N ALA A 20 -5.43 -3.97 -13.95
CA ALA A 20 -6.56 -4.67 -13.36
C ALA A 20 -6.15 -5.45 -12.10
N ARG A 21 -5.00 -6.13 -12.12
CA ARG A 21 -4.42 -6.80 -10.94
C ARG A 21 -4.12 -5.81 -9.81
N LEU A 22 -3.44 -4.70 -10.12
CA LEU A 22 -3.12 -3.66 -9.14
C LEU A 22 -4.37 -3.01 -8.55
N ARG A 23 -5.45 -2.87 -9.33
CA ARG A 23 -6.75 -2.40 -8.85
C ARG A 23 -7.38 -3.37 -7.85
N ARG A 24 -7.35 -4.68 -8.11
CA ARG A 24 -7.82 -5.68 -7.15
C ARG A 24 -7.06 -5.62 -5.83
N VAL A 25 -5.74 -5.44 -5.89
CA VAL A 25 -4.89 -5.26 -4.70
C VAL A 25 -5.33 -4.03 -3.91
N ARG A 26 -5.50 -2.89 -4.58
CA ARG A 26 -6.00 -1.66 -3.95
C ARG A 26 -7.35 -1.88 -3.30
N ASP A 27 -8.31 -2.44 -4.04
CA ASP A 27 -9.67 -2.65 -3.55
C ASP A 27 -9.68 -3.60 -2.33
N ARG A 28 -8.80 -4.62 -2.31
CA ARG A 28 -8.59 -5.49 -1.15
C ARG A 28 -8.02 -4.74 0.06
N ILE A 29 -6.99 -3.91 -0.12
CA ILE A 29 -6.43 -3.06 0.95
C ILE A 29 -7.51 -2.13 1.51
N GLU A 30 -8.31 -1.52 0.63
CA GLU A 30 -9.36 -0.59 1.03
C GLU A 30 -10.53 -1.29 1.73
N ARG A 31 -10.80 -2.56 1.42
CA ARG A 31 -11.84 -3.38 2.06
C ARG A 31 -11.38 -3.96 3.39
N GLU A 32 -10.17 -4.49 3.46
CA GLU A 32 -9.59 -5.15 4.64
C GLU A 32 -8.84 -4.15 5.53
N TYR A 33 -9.20 -2.86 5.48
CA TYR A 33 -8.42 -1.78 6.11
C TYR A 33 -8.21 -1.95 7.63
N ALA A 34 -9.08 -2.70 8.31
CA ALA A 34 -9.00 -2.98 9.73
C ALA A 34 -7.99 -4.09 10.09
N ARG A 35 -7.52 -4.87 9.11
CA ARG A 35 -6.53 -5.93 9.32
C ARG A 35 -5.10 -5.39 9.18
N PRO A 36 -4.09 -6.05 9.78
CA PRO A 36 -2.70 -5.75 9.48
C PRO A 36 -2.40 -5.96 8.00
N LEU A 37 -1.52 -5.14 7.43
CA LEU A 37 -1.13 -5.23 6.02
C LEU A 37 -0.22 -6.43 5.81
N ASP A 38 -0.65 -7.39 4.99
CA ASP A 38 0.17 -8.52 4.56
C ASP A 38 0.50 -8.38 3.06
N VAL A 39 1.69 -7.86 2.77
CA VAL A 39 2.16 -7.64 1.39
C VAL A 39 2.40 -8.97 0.67
N LEU A 40 2.78 -10.04 1.37
CA LEU A 40 2.98 -11.36 0.78
C LEU A 40 1.63 -11.96 0.34
N ALA A 41 0.61 -11.86 1.18
CA ALA A 41 -0.73 -12.32 0.83
C ALA A 41 -1.36 -11.51 -0.31
N LEU A 42 -1.06 -10.21 -0.41
CA LEU A 42 -1.48 -9.38 -1.54
C LEU A 42 -0.77 -9.79 -2.84
N ALA A 43 0.53 -10.09 -2.76
CA ALA A 43 1.35 -10.49 -3.90
C ALA A 43 0.94 -11.87 -4.45
N ARG A 44 0.70 -12.84 -3.55
CA ARG A 44 0.14 -14.15 -3.88
C ARG A 44 -1.23 -14.07 -4.56
N ALA A 45 -2.08 -13.11 -4.17
CA ALA A 45 -3.42 -12.97 -4.74
C ALA A 45 -3.44 -12.49 -6.20
N VAL A 46 -2.31 -11.99 -6.73
CA VAL A 46 -2.20 -11.52 -8.12
C VAL A 46 -1.04 -12.17 -8.89
N ASP A 47 -0.45 -13.23 -8.31
CA ASP A 47 0.69 -13.98 -8.87
C ASP A 47 1.92 -13.09 -9.18
N LEU A 48 2.21 -12.13 -8.30
CA LEU A 48 3.38 -11.26 -8.42
C LEU A 48 4.37 -11.47 -7.26
N PRO A 49 5.68 -11.31 -7.49
CA PRO A 49 6.63 -11.15 -6.41
C PRO A 49 6.31 -9.91 -5.55
N PRO A 50 6.47 -9.95 -4.22
CA PRO A 50 6.10 -8.85 -3.33
C PRO A 50 6.88 -7.54 -3.58
N GLY A 51 8.16 -7.65 -3.95
CA GLY A 51 8.96 -6.48 -4.35
C GLY A 51 8.44 -5.83 -5.64
N GLN A 52 8.05 -6.65 -6.62
CA GLN A 52 7.49 -6.17 -7.88
C GLN A 52 6.13 -5.53 -7.67
N LEU A 53 5.25 -6.15 -6.87
CA LEU A 53 3.97 -5.56 -6.49
C LEU A 53 4.15 -4.18 -5.87
N SER A 54 5.06 -4.03 -4.90
CA SER A 54 5.27 -2.75 -4.20
C SER A 54 5.76 -1.64 -5.15
N ARG A 55 6.68 -1.98 -6.05
CA ARG A 55 7.20 -1.05 -7.06
C ARG A 55 6.13 -0.67 -8.08
N GLN A 56 5.44 -1.65 -8.66
CA GLN A 56 4.38 -1.43 -9.64
C GLN A 56 3.19 -0.65 -9.06
N PHE A 57 2.82 -0.95 -7.81
CA PHE A 57 1.77 -0.23 -7.12
C PHE A 57 2.13 1.25 -6.91
N THR A 58 3.37 1.53 -6.51
CA THR A 58 3.86 2.91 -6.37
C THR A 58 3.89 3.64 -7.71
N LEU A 59 4.31 2.98 -8.80
CA LEU A 59 4.30 3.56 -10.14
C LEU A 59 2.88 3.86 -10.64
N ALA A 60 1.91 2.98 -10.36
CA ALA A 60 0.53 3.14 -10.83
C ALA A 60 -0.29 4.14 -10.00
N TYR A 61 -0.04 4.23 -8.68
CA TYR A 61 -0.87 5.01 -7.76
C TYR A 61 -0.15 6.17 -7.07
N ALA A 62 1.12 6.41 -7.40
CA ALA A 62 1.97 7.40 -6.74
C ALA A 62 1.97 7.30 -5.20
N ALA A 63 1.72 6.10 -4.67
CA ALA A 63 1.60 5.83 -3.25
C ALA A 63 1.93 4.36 -2.98
N SER A 64 2.58 4.07 -1.85
CA SER A 64 2.83 2.69 -1.43
C SER A 64 1.54 1.99 -0.94
N PRO A 65 1.50 0.65 -0.91
CA PRO A 65 0.38 -0.11 -0.34
C PRO A 65 0.05 0.33 1.10
N TYR A 66 1.08 0.58 1.90
CA TYR A 66 0.95 1.08 3.27
C TYR A 66 0.31 2.48 3.33
N ALA A 67 0.76 3.41 2.48
CA ALA A 67 0.19 4.75 2.41
C ALA A 67 -1.30 4.73 2.00
N CYS A 68 -1.67 3.83 1.08
CA CYS A 68 -3.06 3.63 0.69
C CYS A 68 -3.93 3.16 1.87
N LEU A 69 -3.45 2.19 2.66
CA LEU A 69 -4.11 1.70 3.87
C LEU A 69 -4.31 2.82 4.90
N MET A 70 -3.24 3.55 5.23
CA MET A 70 -3.29 4.63 6.23
C MET A 70 -4.27 5.74 5.82
N ARG A 71 -4.28 6.10 4.54
CA ARG A 71 -5.23 7.08 4.00
C ARG A 71 -6.67 6.61 4.17
N ARG A 72 -6.96 5.32 3.95
CA ARG A 72 -8.31 4.78 4.20
C ARG A 72 -8.68 4.76 5.67
N ARG A 73 -7.78 4.35 6.57
CA ARG A 73 -8.02 4.38 8.02
C ARG A 73 -8.34 5.79 8.50
N ARG A 74 -7.60 6.80 8.04
CA ARG A 74 -7.87 8.21 8.35
C ARG A 74 -9.25 8.65 7.86
N LYS A 75 -9.57 8.39 6.59
CA LYS A 75 -10.90 8.72 6.02
C LYS A 75 -12.02 8.07 6.82
N ARG A 76 -11.86 6.81 7.24
CA ARG A 76 -12.86 6.10 8.03
C ARG A 76 -12.98 6.67 9.44
N ALA A 77 -11.88 6.99 10.10
CA ALA A 77 -11.88 7.63 11.43
C ALA A 77 -12.63 8.97 11.39
N THR A 78 -12.31 9.83 10.43
CA THR A 78 -12.99 11.13 10.26
C THR A 78 -14.49 10.94 10.02
N ALA A 79 -14.90 9.96 9.21
CA ALA A 79 -16.31 9.68 8.97
C ALA A 79 -17.04 9.23 10.26
N LEU A 80 -16.39 8.43 11.11
CA LEU A 80 -16.97 7.99 12.39
C LEU A 80 -17.07 9.15 13.40
N LEU A 81 -16.03 9.96 13.51
CA LEU A 81 -16.03 11.14 14.39
C LEU A 81 -17.12 12.14 14.01
N ARG A 82 -17.32 12.38 12.71
CA ARG A 82 -18.36 13.30 12.22
C ARG A 82 -19.79 12.79 12.46
N ARG A 83 -19.99 11.47 12.55
CA ARG A 83 -21.31 10.88 12.80
C ARG A 83 -21.69 10.88 14.28
N GLY A 84 -20.72 11.10 15.18
CA GLY A 84 -20.94 11.13 16.63
C GLY A 84 -21.23 9.77 17.27
N ASP A 85 -21.20 8.67 16.50
CA ASP A 85 -21.64 7.35 16.97
C ASP A 85 -20.71 6.68 17.99
N ARG A 86 -19.45 7.12 18.10
CA ARG A 86 -18.42 6.44 18.92
C ARG A 86 -17.41 7.42 19.51
N GLY A 87 -17.07 7.22 20.77
CA GLY A 87 -15.90 7.84 21.42
C GLY A 87 -14.57 7.38 20.79
N LEU A 88 -13.47 8.06 21.14
CA LEU A 88 -12.13 7.86 20.55
C LEU A 88 -11.67 6.40 20.57
N ASP A 89 -11.94 5.65 21.65
CA ASP A 89 -11.59 4.22 21.75
C ASP A 89 -12.38 3.35 20.77
N GLY A 90 -13.65 3.65 20.56
CA GLY A 90 -14.49 2.96 19.58
C GLY A 90 -14.05 3.22 18.13
N VAL A 91 -13.50 4.41 17.86
CA VAL A 91 -12.88 4.74 16.57
C VAL A 91 -11.57 3.98 16.38
N ARG A 92 -10.72 3.93 17.41
CA ARG A 92 -9.44 3.19 17.40
C ARG A 92 -9.63 1.71 17.08
N GLN A 93 -10.58 1.08 17.77
CA GLN A 93 -10.89 -0.32 17.57
C GLN A 93 -11.45 -0.57 16.16
N ALA A 94 -12.31 0.34 15.65
CA ALA A 94 -12.91 0.24 14.32
C ALA A 94 -11.94 0.43 13.14
N VAL A 95 -10.81 1.15 13.33
CA VAL A 95 -9.79 1.33 12.30
C VAL A 95 -8.65 0.31 12.35
N GLY A 96 -8.68 -0.63 13.31
CA GLY A 96 -7.68 -1.68 13.42
C GLY A 96 -6.30 -1.18 13.87
N CYS A 97 -6.27 -0.16 14.74
CA CYS A 97 -5.04 0.24 15.44
C CYS A 97 -4.85 -0.64 16.68
N PRO A 98 -3.79 -1.48 16.75
CA PRO A 98 -3.66 -2.46 17.82
C PRO A 98 -3.28 -1.87 19.19
N SER A 99 -2.83 -0.61 19.28
CA SER A 99 -2.42 -0.02 20.56
C SER A 99 -2.25 1.51 20.56
N PRO A 100 -2.37 2.18 21.74
CA PRO A 100 -1.95 3.55 22.08
C PRO A 100 -0.68 4.02 21.35
N ARG A 101 0.41 3.30 21.58
CA ARG A 101 1.78 3.66 21.20
C ARG A 101 2.09 3.65 19.70
N ALA A 102 1.35 2.89 18.89
CA ALA A 102 1.56 2.81 17.44
C ALA A 102 0.97 4.01 16.68
N PHE A 103 0.14 4.82 17.35
CA PHE A 103 -0.49 6.01 16.78
C PHE A 103 0.46 7.23 16.85
N ASP A 104 1.18 7.38 17.96
CA ASP A 104 2.05 8.55 18.19
C ASP A 104 3.37 8.49 17.40
N ILE A 105 3.98 7.30 17.25
CA ILE A 105 5.27 7.16 16.54
C ILE A 105 5.14 7.45 15.03
N ARG A 106 3.96 7.26 14.42
CA ARG A 106 3.76 7.39 12.97
C ARG A 106 3.08 8.67 12.51
N LEU A 107 2.55 9.47 13.44
CA LEU A 107 2.07 10.82 13.14
C LEU A 107 3.16 11.88 13.35
N ALA A 108 4.23 11.55 14.08
CA ALA A 108 5.32 12.46 14.42
C ALA A 108 6.58 12.32 13.56
N GLU A 109 6.64 11.42 12.56
CA GLU A 109 7.74 11.45 11.59
C GLU A 109 7.46 12.48 10.48
N PRO A 110 8.10 13.66 10.49
CA PRO A 110 8.32 14.38 9.25
C PRO A 110 9.27 13.54 8.38
N ALA A 111 8.99 13.52 7.08
CA ALA A 111 9.90 12.99 6.08
C ALA A 111 11.19 13.84 6.07
N VAL A 112 12.12 13.56 6.99
CA VAL A 112 13.49 14.04 6.89
C VAL A 112 14.28 12.97 6.15
N GLY A 113 14.79 13.36 4.99
CA GLY A 113 15.55 12.49 4.12
C GLY A 113 16.98 12.26 4.59
N ARG A 114 17.69 11.52 3.72
CA ARG A 114 19.11 11.13 3.70
C ARG A 114 19.39 9.86 4.52
N GLY A 115 20.12 8.87 4.00
CA GLY A 115 21.14 8.90 2.95
C GLY A 115 22.50 8.61 3.59
N GLY A 116 23.21 7.62 3.05
CA GLY A 116 24.53 7.11 3.50
C GLY A 116 24.42 5.60 3.73
N SER A 117 24.90 4.71 2.85
CA SER A 117 26.28 4.50 2.40
C SER A 117 27.26 4.35 3.57
N GLY A 118 27.60 3.11 3.85
CA GLY A 118 28.82 2.61 4.49
C GLY A 118 28.88 1.15 4.07
N ASP A 119 29.74 0.71 3.14
CA ASP A 119 31.20 0.75 3.20
C ASP A 119 31.69 0.34 4.59
N GLU A 120 31.95 -0.96 4.74
CA GLU A 120 32.72 -1.51 5.84
C GLU A 120 33.94 -2.24 5.26
N PRO A 121 35.17 -1.83 5.63
CA PRO A 121 36.41 -2.30 5.02
C PRO A 121 36.95 -3.58 5.66
N ALA A 122 37.86 -4.23 4.92
CA ALA A 122 38.66 -5.38 5.35
C ALA A 122 39.57 -5.11 6.55
N GLY A 123 39.80 -6.15 7.36
CA GLY A 123 41.04 -6.39 8.11
C GLY A 123 40.90 -6.39 9.63
N VAL A 124 40.93 -7.58 10.24
CA VAL A 124 42.07 -8.16 10.99
C VAL A 124 42.02 -9.67 10.81
#